data_AF-A0AAD7F9I4-F1
#
_entry.id   AF-A0AAD7F9I4-F1
#
_cell.length_a   1.000
_cell.length_b   1.000
_cell.length_c   1.000
_cell.angle_alpha   90.00
_cell.angle_beta   90.00
_cell.angle_gamma   90.00
#
_symmetry.space_group_name_H-M   'P 1'
#
loop_
_entity.id
_entity.type
_entity.pdbx_description
1 polymer ?
#
loop_
_entity_poly.entity_id
_entity_poly.type
_entity_poly.pdbx_seq_one_letter_code
_entity_poly.pdbx_strand_id
1 'polypeptide(L)'
;MDPSAAALSAAHKAAKFKLTDETPFDDWAFDARVELRNKGVLSIVLGTDPRPIGSDNSKVVKGWVTRRDLATAVILSRLHSSQIPHVREFEEDPAGMWARLNEIHQATGLGTVTSAWRAFYALRKPIESS
;
A
#
# COMPACT_ATOMS: atom_id res chain seq x y z
N MET A 1 -27.45 24.96 -6.60
CA MET A 1 -26.21 24.16 -6.72
C MET A 1 -25.26 24.67 -5.67
N ASP A 2 -24.99 23.86 -4.65
CA ASP A 2 -24.24 24.29 -3.47
C ASP A 2 -22.73 24.33 -3.80
N PRO A 3 -22.10 25.52 -3.86
CA PRO A 3 -20.68 25.62 -4.22
C PRO A 3 -19.77 24.95 -3.19
N SER A 4 -20.28 24.69 -1.98
CA SER A 4 -19.57 23.99 -0.89
C SER A 4 -19.29 22.51 -1.23
N ALA A 5 -20.27 21.78 -1.76
CA ALA A 5 -20.13 20.37 -2.07
C ALA A 5 -19.17 20.13 -3.27
N ALA A 6 -19.21 21.00 -4.27
CA ALA A 6 -18.31 20.93 -5.42
C ALA A 6 -16.87 21.31 -5.05
N ALA A 7 -16.68 22.28 -4.15
CA ALA A 7 -15.37 22.65 -3.62
C ALA A 7 -14.78 21.55 -2.73
N LEU A 8 -15.59 20.90 -1.89
CA LEU A 8 -15.16 19.73 -1.10
C LEU A 8 -14.79 18.54 -2.00
N SER A 9 -15.56 18.26 -3.06
CA SER A 9 -15.26 17.21 -4.02
C SER A 9 -14.02 17.51 -4.87
N ALA A 10 -13.84 18.77 -5.29
CA ALA A 10 -12.66 19.22 -6.04
C ALA A 10 -11.39 19.26 -5.16
N ALA A 11 -11.52 19.61 -3.88
CA ALA A 11 -10.43 19.54 -2.90
C ALA A 11 -10.04 18.08 -2.60
N HIS A 12 -11.00 17.17 -2.50
CA HIS A 12 -10.75 15.72 -2.45
C HIS A 12 -10.04 15.20 -3.71
N LYS A 13 -10.34 15.79 -4.87
CA LYS A 13 -9.69 15.47 -6.15
C LYS A 13 -8.26 16.01 -6.30
N ALA A 14 -7.89 17.02 -5.51
CA ALA A 14 -6.62 17.74 -5.66
C ALA A 14 -5.61 17.48 -4.53
N ALA A 15 -6.06 17.13 -3.32
CA ALA A 15 -5.17 16.71 -2.23
C ALA A 15 -4.99 15.19 -2.26
N LYS A 16 -3.76 14.73 -2.50
CA LYS A 16 -3.38 13.34 -2.17
C LYS A 16 -3.65 13.13 -0.68
N PHE A 17 -4.78 12.51 -0.33
CA PHE A 17 -5.17 12.28 1.07
C PHE A 17 -4.05 11.54 1.79
N LYS A 18 -3.42 12.21 2.75
CA LYS A 18 -2.41 11.62 3.60
C LYS A 18 -3.10 10.82 4.69
N LEU A 19 -2.62 9.62 4.99
CA LEU A 19 -3.12 8.85 6.12
C LEU A 19 -2.77 9.60 7.41
N THR A 20 -3.80 9.92 8.19
CA THR A 20 -3.75 10.40 9.58
C THR A 20 -4.52 9.43 10.47
N ASP A 21 -4.52 9.65 11.79
CA ASP A 21 -5.30 8.84 12.73
C ASP A 21 -6.83 9.01 12.57
N GLU A 22 -7.28 10.10 11.95
CA GLU A 22 -8.70 10.40 11.70
C GLU A 22 -9.16 9.97 10.29
N THR A 23 -8.22 9.62 9.41
CA THR A 23 -8.55 9.25 8.02
C THR A 23 -9.17 7.86 8.00
N PRO A 24 -10.34 7.65 7.35
CA PRO A 24 -10.87 6.30 7.14
C PRO A 24 -9.86 5.44 6.38
N PHE A 25 -9.34 4.41 7.05
CA PHE A 25 -8.26 3.61 6.50
C PHE A 25 -8.66 2.91 5.20
N ASP A 26 -9.90 2.42 5.09
CA ASP A 26 -10.38 1.71 3.91
C ASP A 26 -10.41 2.60 2.65
N ASP A 27 -10.80 3.87 2.78
CA ASP A 27 -10.80 4.85 1.68
C ASP A 27 -9.36 5.18 1.26
N TRP A 28 -8.49 5.48 2.22
CA TRP A 28 -7.08 5.71 1.95
C TRP A 28 -6.43 4.50 1.28
N ALA A 29 -6.73 3.29 1.77
CA ALA A 29 -6.20 2.04 1.26
C ALA A 29 -6.72 1.73 -0.16
N PHE A 30 -7.96 2.11 -0.48
CA PHE A 30 -8.48 2.02 -1.84
C PHE A 30 -7.67 2.90 -2.80
N ASP A 31 -7.52 4.18 -2.48
CA ASP A 31 -6.79 5.13 -3.34
C ASP A 31 -5.31 4.78 -3.47
N ALA A 32 -4.67 4.34 -2.38
CA ALA A 32 -3.28 3.89 -2.40
C ALA A 32 -3.10 2.67 -3.31
N ARG A 33 -4.04 1.71 -3.28
CA ARG A 33 -4.00 0.54 -4.17
C ARG A 33 -4.17 0.92 -5.64
N VAL A 34 -5.00 1.91 -5.96
CA VAL A 34 -5.15 2.44 -7.33
C VAL A 34 -3.82 3.04 -7.82
N GLU A 35 -3.16 3.88 -7.01
CA GLU A 35 -1.88 4.47 -7.38
C GLU A 35 -0.77 3.42 -7.54
N LEU A 36 -0.66 2.48 -6.59
CA LEU A 36 0.30 1.37 -6.65
C LEU A 36 0.06 0.47 -7.88
N ARG A 37 -1.20 0.23 -8.25
CA ARG A 37 -1.56 -0.52 -9.46
C ARG A 37 -1.17 0.23 -10.73
N ASN A 38 -1.46 1.53 -10.80
CA ASN A 38 -1.07 2.37 -11.94
C ASN A 38 0.44 2.44 -12.13
N LYS A 39 1.21 2.31 -11.04
CA LYS A 39 2.68 2.23 -11.05
C LYS A 39 3.24 0.81 -11.21
N GLY A 40 2.38 -0.20 -11.31
CA GLY A 40 2.78 -1.60 -11.52
C GLY A 40 3.48 -2.26 -10.32
N VAL A 41 3.33 -1.72 -9.10
CA VAL A 41 4.04 -2.19 -7.89
C VAL A 41 3.10 -2.70 -6.80
N LEU A 42 1.80 -2.79 -7.05
CA LEU A 42 0.83 -3.30 -6.07
C LEU A 42 1.16 -4.73 -5.59
N SER A 43 1.66 -5.59 -6.48
CA SER A 43 2.01 -6.98 -6.13
C SER A 43 3.11 -7.08 -5.07
N ILE A 44 4.04 -6.12 -5.04
CA ILE A 44 5.11 -6.00 -4.04
C ILE A 44 4.49 -5.70 -2.67
N VAL A 45 3.63 -4.69 -2.60
CA VAL A 45 2.95 -4.27 -1.35
C VAL A 45 2.03 -5.36 -0.79
N LEU A 46 1.42 -6.15 -1.66
CA LEU A 46 0.60 -7.29 -1.25
C LEU A 46 1.42 -8.53 -0.88
N GLY A 47 2.74 -8.51 -1.02
CA GLY A 47 3.62 -9.66 -0.75
C GLY A 47 3.50 -10.80 -1.77
N THR A 48 2.87 -10.54 -2.92
CA THR A 48 2.63 -11.55 -3.97
C THR A 48 3.74 -11.63 -5.02
N ASP A 49 4.63 -10.63 -5.07
CA ASP A 49 5.86 -10.59 -5.87
C ASP A 49 7.07 -10.65 -4.91
N PRO A 50 7.46 -11.84 -4.41
CA PRO A 50 8.55 -11.99 -3.45
C PRO A 50 9.90 -11.68 -4.09
N ARG A 51 10.91 -11.40 -3.26
CA ARG A 51 12.29 -11.20 -3.72
C ARG A 51 12.76 -12.43 -4.53
N PRO A 52 13.22 -12.26 -5.77
CA PRO A 52 13.76 -13.35 -6.57
C PRO A 52 15.00 -13.97 -5.93
N ILE A 53 15.17 -15.28 -6.10
CA ILE A 53 16.38 -15.99 -5.66
C ILE A 53 17.55 -15.62 -6.58
N GLY A 54 18.67 -15.20 -6.00
CA GLY A 54 19.89 -14.92 -6.75
C GLY A 54 20.77 -13.87 -6.08
N SER A 55 21.88 -13.56 -6.75
CA SER A 55 22.77 -12.46 -6.33
C SER A 55 22.10 -11.10 -6.51
N ASP A 56 22.40 -10.17 -5.61
CA ASP A 56 22.02 -8.75 -5.70
C ASP A 56 22.51 -8.08 -6.99
N ASN A 57 23.54 -8.63 -7.62
CA ASN A 57 24.07 -8.11 -8.88
C ASN A 57 23.27 -8.54 -10.10
N SER A 58 22.38 -9.54 -9.97
CA SER A 58 21.58 -10.03 -11.08
C SER A 58 20.58 -8.96 -11.56
N LYS A 59 20.35 -8.91 -12.88
CA LYS A 59 19.38 -7.99 -13.49
C LYS A 59 17.97 -8.16 -12.91
N VAL A 60 17.60 -9.40 -12.60
CA VAL A 60 16.29 -9.75 -12.05
C VAL A 60 16.12 -9.18 -10.63
N VAL A 61 17.10 -9.40 -9.74
CA VAL A 61 17.05 -8.86 -8.37
C VAL A 61 17.08 -7.33 -8.38
N LYS A 62 17.95 -6.71 -9.19
CA LYS A 62 17.98 -5.24 -9.33
C LYS A 62 16.64 -4.66 -9.77
N GLY A 63 16.01 -5.27 -10.78
CA GLY A 63 14.69 -4.83 -11.25
C GLY A 63 13.60 -4.99 -10.20
N TRP A 64 13.67 -6.02 -9.36
CA TRP A 64 12.77 -6.18 -8.22
C TRP A 64 13.03 -5.12 -7.14
N VAL A 65 14.29 -4.84 -6.78
CA VAL A 65 14.66 -3.79 -5.81
C VAL A 65 14.15 -2.43 -6.25
N THR A 66 14.27 -2.07 -7.53
CA THR A 66 13.71 -0.81 -8.05
C THR A 66 12.19 -0.74 -7.87
N ARG A 67 11.46 -1.84 -8.09
CA ARG A 67 10.00 -1.89 -7.84
C ARG A 67 9.67 -1.82 -6.36
N ARG A 68 10.46 -2.46 -5.50
CA ARG A 68 10.37 -2.37 -4.04
C ARG A 68 10.52 -0.93 -3.56
N ASP A 69 11.57 -0.26 -3.99
CA ASP A 69 11.85 1.12 -3.57
C ASP A 69 10.75 2.08 -4.06
N LEU A 70 10.25 1.87 -5.29
CA LEU A 70 9.11 2.60 -5.80
C LEU A 70 7.84 2.36 -4.96
N ALA A 71 7.58 1.13 -4.56
CA ALA A 71 6.45 0.80 -3.68
C ALA A 71 6.56 1.51 -2.32
N THR A 72 7.73 1.43 -1.69
CA THR A 72 8.05 2.13 -0.43
C THR A 72 7.83 3.63 -0.57
N ALA A 73 8.39 4.26 -1.62
CA ALA A 73 8.25 5.69 -1.86
C ALA A 73 6.79 6.12 -2.04
N VAL A 74 5.97 5.32 -2.74
CA VAL A 74 4.54 5.59 -2.92
C VAL A 74 3.82 5.57 -1.58
N ILE A 75 4.02 4.53 -0.76
CA ILE A 75 3.39 4.42 0.56
C ILE A 75 3.76 5.63 1.42
N LEU A 76 5.06 5.90 1.60
CA LEU A 76 5.55 7.02 2.42
C LEU A 76 5.03 8.37 1.91
N SER A 77 4.96 8.56 0.58
CA SER A 77 4.42 9.79 -0.02
C SER A 77 2.93 9.99 0.27
N ARG A 78 2.23 8.97 0.76
CA ARG A 78 0.81 9.00 1.15
C ARG A 78 0.60 8.97 2.66
N LEU A 79 1.66 9.03 3.46
CA LEU A 79 1.55 9.15 4.92
C LEU A 79 1.66 10.59 5.38
N HIS A 80 0.93 10.93 6.44
CA HIS A 80 1.22 12.08 7.27
C HIS A 80 2.45 11.80 8.15
N SER A 81 3.14 12.84 8.60
CA SER A 81 4.37 12.71 9.40
C SER A 81 4.14 11.94 10.70
N SER A 82 2.94 12.01 11.28
CA SER A 82 2.58 11.24 12.50
C SER A 82 2.57 9.73 12.28
N GLN A 83 2.34 9.26 11.05
CA GLN A 83 2.29 7.82 10.74
C GLN A 83 3.68 7.23 10.44
N ILE A 84 4.65 8.05 10.04
CA ILE A 84 5.99 7.60 9.62
C ILE A 84 6.71 6.79 10.71
N PRO A 85 6.70 7.18 12.01
CA PRO A 85 7.36 6.40 13.06
C PRO A 85 6.87 4.95 13.16
N HIS A 86 5.61 4.68 12.80
CA HIS A 86 5.04 3.33 12.88
C HIS A 86 5.54 2.37 11.80
N VAL A 87 6.10 2.89 10.71
CA VAL A 87 6.51 2.09 9.55
C VAL A 87 8.01 2.19 9.24
N ARG A 88 8.76 3.00 9.99
CA ARG A 88 10.16 3.32 9.71
C ARG A 88 11.07 2.08 9.69
N GLU A 89 10.79 1.09 10.52
CA GLU A 89 11.57 -0.17 10.57
C GLU A 89 11.39 -1.05 9.31
N PHE A 90 10.40 -0.76 8.48
CA PHE A 90 10.07 -1.53 7.28
C PHE A 90 10.53 -0.85 5.98
N GLU A 91 11.53 0.02 6.01
CA GLU A 91 12.02 0.77 4.83
C GLU A 91 12.28 -0.14 3.61
N GLU A 92 12.82 -1.32 3.86
CA GLU A 92 13.11 -2.35 2.86
C GLU A 92 12.00 -3.40 2.69
N ASP A 93 10.88 -3.25 3.40
CA ASP A 93 9.75 -4.18 3.37
C ASP A 93 8.41 -3.41 3.21
N PRO A 94 8.06 -2.97 1.99
CA PRO A 94 6.79 -2.30 1.73
C PRO A 94 5.56 -3.17 2.04
N ALA A 95 5.68 -4.50 2.05
CA ALA A 95 4.59 -5.38 2.46
C ALA A 95 4.38 -5.34 3.98
N GLY A 96 5.48 -5.34 4.74
CA GLY A 96 5.50 -5.10 6.18
C GLY A 96 4.93 -3.73 6.55
N MET A 97 5.33 -2.65 5.84
CA MET A 97 4.74 -1.32 6.02
C MET A 97 3.21 -1.35 5.91
N TRP A 98 2.71 -1.96 4.85
CA TRP A 98 1.27 -2.05 4.61
C TRP A 98 0.56 -2.88 5.66
N ALA A 99 1.17 -3.99 6.09
CA ALA A 99 0.65 -4.82 7.16
C ALA A 99 0.53 -4.06 8.47
N ARG A 100 1.57 -3.28 8.84
CA ARG A 100 1.62 -2.52 10.08
C ARG A 100 0.61 -1.39 10.11
N LEU A 101 0.48 -0.64 9.01
CA LEU A 101 -0.57 0.38 8.88
C LEU A 101 -1.96 -0.23 9.03
N ASN A 102 -2.19 -1.35 8.34
CA ASN A 102 -3.46 -2.06 8.48
C ASN A 102 -3.72 -2.46 9.93
N GLU A 103 -2.76 -3.11 10.59
CA GLU A 103 -2.89 -3.55 11.98
C GLU A 103 -3.27 -2.41 12.94
N ILE A 104 -2.55 -1.28 12.87
CA ILE A 104 -2.78 -0.13 13.76
C ILE A 104 -4.19 0.43 13.57
N HIS A 105 -4.65 0.56 12.32
CA HIS A 105 -5.94 1.13 11.97
C HIS A 105 -7.12 0.13 12.10
N GLN A 106 -6.86 -1.19 12.03
CA GLN A 106 -7.86 -2.21 12.37
C GLN A 106 -8.08 -2.30 13.88
N ALA A 107 -7.01 -2.21 14.68
CA ALA A 107 -7.08 -2.24 16.13
C ALA A 107 -7.86 -1.04 16.71
N THR A 108 -7.92 0.07 15.98
CA THR A 108 -8.75 1.25 16.33
C THR A 108 -10.22 1.14 15.90
N GLY A 109 -10.64 0.03 15.30
CA GLY A 109 -12.05 -0.27 14.97
C GLY A 109 -12.49 0.07 13.55
N LEU A 110 -11.57 0.37 12.63
CA LEU A 110 -11.87 0.83 11.26
C LEU A 110 -11.54 -0.19 10.15
N GLY A 111 -11.19 -1.43 10.49
CA GLY A 111 -10.65 -2.38 9.52
C GLY A 111 -11.34 -3.73 9.51
N THR A 112 -12.20 -3.96 8.50
CA THR A 112 -12.77 -5.30 8.25
C THR A 112 -12.48 -5.80 6.83
N VAL A 113 -12.13 -4.92 5.90
CA VAL A 113 -12.16 -5.23 4.45
C VAL A 113 -10.84 -5.85 3.94
N THR A 114 -9.67 -5.49 4.48
CA THR A 114 -8.36 -5.92 3.93
C THR A 114 -8.00 -7.39 4.15
N SER A 115 -8.47 -8.01 5.24
CA SER A 115 -8.27 -9.46 5.49
C SER A 115 -8.89 -10.30 4.37
N ALA A 116 -10.10 -9.95 3.95
CA ALA A 116 -10.79 -10.60 2.84
C ALA A 116 -10.02 -10.45 1.51
N TRP A 117 -9.33 -9.33 1.29
CA TRP A 117 -8.52 -9.13 0.09
C TRP A 117 -7.23 -9.95 0.08
N ARG A 118 -6.53 -10.10 1.23
CA ARG A 118 -5.37 -11.01 1.32
C ARG A 118 -5.79 -12.45 1.01
N ALA A 119 -6.91 -12.90 1.57
CA ALA A 119 -7.48 -14.20 1.24
C ALA A 119 -7.81 -14.30 -0.25
N PHE A 120 -8.45 -13.28 -0.84
CA PHE A 120 -8.79 -13.27 -2.27
C PHE A 120 -7.57 -13.36 -3.20
N TYR A 121 -6.47 -12.65 -2.91
CA TYR A 121 -5.25 -12.75 -3.73
C TYR A 121 -4.47 -14.04 -3.48
N ALA A 122 -4.51 -14.58 -2.26
CA ALA A 122 -3.94 -15.90 -1.96
C ALA A 122 -4.69 -17.02 -2.71
N LEU A 123 -6.02 -16.91 -2.85
CA LEU A 123 -6.84 -17.83 -3.63
C LEU A 123 -6.55 -17.77 -5.14
N ARG A 124 -5.90 -16.70 -5.64
CA ARG A 124 -5.54 -16.54 -7.05
C ARG A 124 -4.20 -17.17 -7.42
N LYS A 125 -3.49 -17.85 -6.50
CA LYS A 125 -2.40 -18.77 -6.89
C LYS A 125 -3.02 -20.12 -7.26
N PRO A 126 -3.06 -20.54 -8.54
CA PRO A 126 -3.27 -21.93 -8.84
C PRO A 126 -2.05 -22.72 -8.37
N ILE A 127 -2.34 -23.88 -7.82
CA ILE A 127 -1.41 -24.94 -7.51
C ILE A 127 -0.74 -25.35 -8.83
N GLU A 128 0.56 -25.07 -8.98
CA GLU A 128 1.41 -25.82 -9.90
C GLU A 128 2.46 -26.55 -9.05
N SER A 129 2.04 -27.71 -8.57
CA SER A 129 2.92 -28.81 -8.22
C SER A 129 2.90 -29.77 -9.40
N SER A 130 3.97 -29.74 -10.21
CA SER A 130 4.43 -30.89 -11.01
C SER A 130 5.91 -30.76 -11.27
#